data_AF-A0A9J6GYC5-F1
#
_entry.id   AF-A0A9J6GYC5-F1
#
_cell.length_a   1.000
_cell.length_b   1.000
_cell.length_c   1.000
_cell.angle_alpha   90.00
_cell.angle_beta   90.00
_cell.angle_gamma   90.00
#
_symmetry.space_group_name_H-M   'P 1'
#
loop_
_entity.id
_entity.type
_entity.pdbx_description
1 polymer ?
#
loop_
_entity_poly.entity_id
_entity_poly.type
_entity_poly.pdbx_seq_one_letter_code
_entity_poly.pdbx_strand_id
1 'polypeptide(L)' 'MKFVRIMHILLDDSVALDQLKSLQKDMFSFLQEYEQLHGENRLTFNAHALLHLVNWVRDWGPLWNVSAYS' A
#
# COMPACT_ATOMS: atom_id res chain seq x y z
N MET A 1 12.88 2.93 -4.52
CA MET A 1 12.64 1.48 -4.24
C MET A 1 11.67 1.22 -3.06
N LYS A 2 10.78 2.16 -2.70
CA LYS A 2 9.90 1.98 -1.52
C LYS A 2 8.76 0.97 -1.75
N PHE A 3 8.16 0.97 -2.94
CA PHE A 3 6.96 0.17 -3.24
C PHE A 3 7.15 -1.34 -3.09
N VAL A 4 8.24 -1.92 -3.64
CA VAL A 4 8.49 -3.37 -3.56
C VAL A 4 8.62 -3.82 -2.09
N ARG A 5 9.30 -3.04 -1.25
CA ARG A 5 9.42 -3.32 0.19
C ARG A 5 8.07 -3.25 0.90
N ILE A 6 7.25 -2.24 0.58
CA ILE A 6 5.90 -2.13 1.14
C ILE A 6 5.08 -3.36 0.78
N MET A 7 5.03 -3.72 -0.50
CA MET A 7 4.27 -4.89 -0.97
C MET A 7 4.78 -6.20 -0.36
N HIS A 8 6.10 -6.37 -0.22
CA HIS A 8 6.69 -7.55 0.42
C HIS A 8 6.16 -7.73 1.85
N ILE A 9 6.06 -6.65 2.63
CA ILE A 9 5.56 -6.70 4.00
C ILE A 9 4.03 -6.89 4.02
N LEU A 10 3.28 -6.18 3.18
CA LEU A 10 1.81 -6.31 3.14
C LEU A 10 1.33 -7.69 2.65
N LEU A 11 2.21 -8.47 2.02
CA LEU A 11 1.98 -9.83 1.54
C LEU A 11 2.63 -10.90 2.43
N ASP A 12 3.27 -10.52 3.54
CA ASP A 12 3.89 -11.46 4.47
C ASP A 12 2.82 -12.33 5.18
N ASP A 13 3.23 -13.47 5.74
CA ASP A 13 2.35 -14.37 6.47
C ASP A 13 1.83 -13.74 7.77
N SER A 14 2.59 -12.78 8.32
CA SER A 14 2.24 -12.03 9.51
C SER A 14 2.78 -10.61 9.42
N VAL A 15 1.95 -9.62 9.73
CA VAL A 15 2.32 -8.20 9.68
C VAL A 15 2.10 -7.56 11.05
N ALA A 16 3.15 -6.98 11.60
CA ALA A 16 3.07 -6.32 12.91
C ALA A 16 2.29 -4.99 12.81
N LEU A 17 1.31 -4.79 13.68
CA LEU A 17 0.41 -3.63 13.63
C LEU A 17 1.15 -2.29 13.79
N ASP A 18 2.20 -2.25 14.59
CA ASP A 18 3.06 -1.08 14.81
C ASP A 18 3.84 -0.69 13.54
N GLN A 19 4.19 -1.67 12.71
CA GLN A 19 4.87 -1.47 11.43
C GLN A 19 3.97 -0.75 10.41
N LEU A 20 2.66 -0.98 10.43
CA LEU A 20 1.71 -0.42 9.46
C LEU A 20 1.72 1.11 9.42
N LYS A 21 1.91 1.78 10.57
CA LYS A 21 1.97 3.26 10.61
C LYS A 21 3.16 3.80 9.81
N SER A 22 4.28 3.09 9.80
CA SER A 22 5.44 3.45 8.98
C SER A 22 5.20 3.18 7.50
N LEU A 23 4.58 2.04 7.17
CA LEU A 23 4.24 1.68 5.79
C LEU A 23 3.25 2.65 5.15
N GLN A 24 2.29 3.17 5.92
CA GLN A 24 1.36 4.20 5.45
C GLN A 24 2.12 5.45 4.96
N LYS A 25 3.15 5.89 5.71
CA LYS A 25 3.98 7.03 5.33
C LYS A 25 4.85 6.70 4.12
N ASP A 26 5.44 5.51 4.08
CA ASP A 26 6.26 5.06 2.95
C ASP A 26 5.45 4.99 1.65
N MET A 27 4.18 4.54 1.72
CA MET A 27 3.26 4.50 0.58
C MET A 27 2.88 5.91 0.10
N PHE A 28 2.62 6.82 1.03
CA PHE A 28 2.35 8.22 0.70
C PHE A 28 3.56 8.87 -0.01
N SER A 29 4.77 8.71 0.53
CA SER A 29 5.98 9.21 -0.11
C SER A 29 6.22 8.58 -1.48
N PHE A 30 5.92 7.29 -1.65
CA PHE A 30 6.01 6.64 -2.96
C PHE A 30 5.08 7.31 -3.99
N LEU A 31 3.84 7.63 -3.62
CA LEU A 31 2.92 8.31 -4.53
C LEU A 31 3.31 9.75 -4.83
N GLN A 32 3.89 10.47 -3.87
CA GLN A 32 4.46 11.80 -4.12
C GLN A 32 5.62 11.74 -5.12
N GLU A 33 6.52 10.76 -4.96
CA GLU A 33 7.61 10.53 -5.93
C GLU A 33 7.07 10.12 -7.31
N TYR A 34 6.04 9.27 -7.35
CA TYR A 34 5.36 8.86 -8.57
C TYR A 34 4.72 10.05 -9.30
N GLU A 35 4.03 10.93 -8.57
CA GLU A 35 3.45 12.16 -9.08
C GLU A 35 4.52 13.09 -9.68
N GLN A 36 5.64 13.30 -8.98
CA GLN A 36 6.73 14.14 -9.47
C GLN A 36 7.33 13.61 -10.78
N LEU A 37 7.42 12.29 -10.94
CA LEU A 37 8.02 11.66 -12.12
C LEU A 37 7.05 11.57 -13.31
N HIS A 38 5.78 11.35 -13.04
CA HIS A 38 4.79 11.01 -14.09
C HIS A 38 3.72 12.08 -14.29
N GLY A 39 3.69 13.10 -13.44
CA GLY A 39 2.70 14.17 -13.42
C GLY A 39 1.43 13.80 -12.66
N GLU A 40 0.75 14.81 -12.11
CA GLU A 40 -0.50 14.69 -11.36
C GLU A 40 -1.59 13.94 -12.15
N ASN A 41 -1.66 14.13 -13.48
CA ASN A 41 -2.61 13.44 -14.35
C ASN A 41 -2.49 11.90 -14.32
N ARG A 42 -1.39 11.36 -13.79
CA ARG A 42 -1.16 9.92 -13.61
C ARG A 42 -1.58 9.40 -12.23
N LEU A 43 -1.89 10.28 -11.26
CA LEU A 43 -2.55 9.94 -9.99
C LEU A 43 -4.04 9.61 -10.22
N THR A 44 -4.28 8.62 -11.06
CA THR A 44 -5.62 8.07 -11.31
C THR A 44 -6.15 7.35 -10.09
N PHE A 45 -7.42 6.93 -10.13
CA PHE A 45 -8.06 6.18 -9.05
C PHE A 45 -7.23 4.98 -8.57
N ASN A 46 -6.62 4.21 -9.48
CA ASN A 46 -5.81 3.05 -9.12
C ASN A 46 -4.54 3.43 -8.35
N ALA A 47 -3.92 4.56 -8.69
CA ALA A 47 -2.76 5.06 -7.95
C ALA A 47 -3.19 5.51 -6.54
N HIS A 48 -4.31 6.24 -6.43
CA HIS A 48 -4.87 6.62 -5.13
C HIS A 48 -5.22 5.41 -4.26
N ALA A 49 -5.77 4.35 -4.86
CA ALA A 49 -6.15 3.13 -4.16
C ALA A 49 -4.98 2.48 -3.39
N LEU A 50 -3.74 2.70 -3.83
CA LEU A 50 -2.54 2.19 -3.13
C LEU A 50 -2.41 2.74 -1.69
N LEU A 51 -2.92 3.95 -1.40
CA LEU A 51 -2.94 4.50 -0.03
C LEU A 51 -3.79 3.67 0.92
N HIS A 52 -4.76 2.92 0.40
CA HIS A 52 -5.72 2.16 1.21
C HIS A 52 -5.29 0.72 1.47
N LEU A 53 -4.24 0.22 0.80
CA LEU A 53 -3.74 -1.15 1.02
C LEU A 53 -3.29 -1.39 2.47
N VAL A 54 -2.69 -0.40 3.11
CA VAL A 54 -2.28 -0.49 4.52
C VAL A 54 -3.49 -0.54 5.46
N ASN A 55 -4.57 0.19 5.14
CA ASN A 55 -5.83 0.11 5.88
C ASN A 55 -6.46 -1.28 5.72
N TRP A 56 -6.46 -1.83 4.51
CA TRP A 56 -6.92 -3.21 4.28
C TRP A 56 -6.15 -4.22 5.11
N VAL A 57 -4.82 -4.14 5.15
CA VAL A 57 -4.03 -5.09 5.96
C VAL A 57 -4.30 -4.95 7.45
N ARG A 58 -4.49 -3.72 7.94
CA ARG A 58 -4.86 -3.47 9.34
C ARG A 58 -6.19 -4.14 9.70
N ASP A 59 -7.17 -4.02 8.81
CA ASP A 59 -8.56 -4.37 9.12
C ASP A 59 -8.87 -5.84 8.80
N TRP A 60 -8.16 -6.45 7.85
CA TRP A 60 -8.47 -7.78 7.29
C TRP A 60 -7.29 -8.76 7.25
N GLY A 61 -6.10 -8.36 7.69
CA GLY A 61 -4.89 -9.18 7.60
C GLY A 61 -4.19 -9.11 6.24
N PRO A 62 -3.20 -9.97 5.96
CA PRO A 62 -2.37 -9.90 4.75
C PRO A 62 -3.19 -9.80 3.45
N LEU A 63 -2.66 -9.10 2.44
CA LEU A 63 -3.42 -8.77 1.22
C LEU A 63 -3.95 -10.00 0.45
N TRP A 64 -3.36 -11.18 0.65
CA TRP A 64 -3.77 -12.42 0.00
C TRP A 64 -4.88 -13.18 0.75
N ASN A 65 -5.24 -12.77 1.97
CA ASN A 65 -6.17 -13.48 2.87
C ASN A 65 -7.65 -13.30 2.49
N VAL A 66 -8.01 -12.23 1.78
CA VAL A 66 -9.42 -11.90 1.49
C VAL A 66 -9.73 -11.95 0.00
N SER A 67 -10.79 -12.67 -0.34
CA SER A 67 -11.37 -12.71 -1.69
C SER A 67 -12.74 -12.02 -1.68
N ALA A 68 -13.02 -11.22 -2.71
CA ALA A 68 -14.34 -10.66 -2.97
C ALA A 68 -15.30 -11.67 -3.65
N TYR A 69 -14.81 -12.85 -4.03
CA TYR A 69 -15.52 -13.90 -4.73
C TYR A 69 -15.67 -15.13 -3.84
N SER A 70 -16.83 -15.78 -3.93
CA SER A 70 -17.21 -17.04 -3.26
C SER A 70 -17.12 -18.23 -4.20
#